data_AF-A0A355RY48-F1
#
_entry.id   AF-A0A355RY48-F1
#
_cell.length_a   1.000
_cell.length_b   1.000
_cell.length_c   1.000
_cell.angle_alpha   90.00
_cell.angle_beta   90.00
_cell.angle_gamma   90.00
#
_symmetry.space_group_name_H-M   'P 1'
#
loop_
_entity.id
_entity.type
_entity.pdbx_description
1 polymer ?
#
loop_
_entity_poly.entity_id
_entity_poly.type
_entity_poly.pdbx_seq_one_letter_code
_entity_poly.pdbx_strand_id
1 'polypeptide(L)'
;SKNSIRVVRAKDSLKNMELENVFNELGKKDTCCFKSFDVLQSGLKDKGWMLLNEKEMSIIHKIEKGPVSSLFNICQSFQGIITGCDRAFVIDESEIEKYGIERDIIRPWIKNSSIDSFKVKPADKYIIYSDFISDPKEYKNAISHIGKYRARLEGRRECKRGTRLWYQLQWGRKSNLFESKKIIFPYKSSRSRFALDCGSYCSADIYGMFIKRDCPMSYEFLLGVLNSSLYEFYFKSFAKKLGDELYDYYPNTVMRLMVPCKEDGSISNIASRIMKCSGDDKLKYMNEIDTRLYDMFDLDTSEIEIIEGRKKDDIHRNIRL
;
A
#
# COMPACT_ATOMS: atom_id res chain seq x y z
N SER A 1 32.06 -16.38 15.95
CA SER A 1 32.65 -15.06 15.71
C SER A 1 31.55 -14.06 15.38
N LYS A 2 31.60 -12.83 15.88
CA LYS A 2 30.68 -11.76 15.44
C LYS A 2 31.22 -11.18 14.12
N ASN A 3 30.99 -11.89 13.03
CA ASN A 3 31.38 -11.38 11.71
C ASN A 3 30.53 -10.14 11.41
N SER A 4 31.20 -9.06 11.02
CA SER A 4 30.59 -7.80 10.63
C SER A 4 30.78 -7.57 9.13
N ILE A 5 29.78 -6.99 8.48
CA ILE A 5 29.80 -6.62 7.06
C ILE A 5 29.71 -5.11 6.97
N ARG A 6 30.68 -4.51 6.28
CA ARG A 6 30.66 -3.08 5.98
C ARG A 6 29.71 -2.81 4.82
N VAL A 7 28.66 -2.04 5.08
CA VAL A 7 27.72 -1.56 4.07
C VAL A 7 28.17 -0.17 3.62
N VAL A 8 28.19 0.06 2.31
CA VAL A 8 28.42 1.38 1.71
C VAL A 8 27.19 1.78 0.92
N ARG A 9 26.53 2.86 1.35
CA ARG A 9 25.30 3.39 0.76
C ARG A 9 25.62 4.68 0.00
N ALA A 10 25.32 4.71 -1.28
CA ALA A 10 25.41 5.91 -2.11
C ALA A 10 24.45 7.00 -1.62
N LYS A 11 24.89 8.26 -1.64
CA LYS A 11 24.04 9.43 -1.41
C LYS A 11 23.44 9.92 -2.74
N ASP A 12 22.42 10.76 -2.63
CA ASP A 12 21.71 11.30 -3.81
C ASP A 12 22.60 12.15 -4.74
N SER A 13 23.72 12.67 -4.25
CA SER A 13 24.70 13.39 -5.07
C SER A 13 25.21 12.58 -6.26
N LEU A 14 25.07 11.25 -6.21
CA LEU A 14 25.49 10.33 -7.25
C LEU A 14 24.37 9.93 -8.24
N LYS A 15 23.12 10.39 -8.06
CA LYS A 15 21.95 9.90 -8.85
C LYS A 15 22.10 10.08 -10.37
N ASN A 16 22.74 11.16 -10.81
CA ASN A 16 22.93 11.47 -12.24
C ASN A 16 24.34 11.16 -12.74
N MET A 17 25.16 10.49 -11.92
CA MET A 17 26.52 10.14 -12.28
C MET A 17 26.53 8.81 -13.03
N GLU A 18 27.32 8.71 -14.10
CA GLU A 18 27.53 7.44 -14.80
C GLU A 18 28.12 6.38 -13.87
N LEU A 19 27.73 5.11 -14.07
CA LEU A 19 28.11 4.00 -13.19
C LEU A 19 29.63 3.87 -13.00
N GLU A 20 30.42 4.04 -14.06
CA GLU A 20 31.88 3.99 -14.00
C GLU A 20 32.44 5.04 -13.05
N ASN A 21 31.89 6.26 -13.10
CA ASN A 21 32.28 7.34 -12.20
C ASN A 21 31.87 7.06 -10.75
N VAL A 22 30.71 6.42 -10.52
CA VAL A 22 30.30 5.99 -9.17
C VAL A 22 31.30 4.99 -8.57
N PHE A 23 31.78 4.01 -9.36
CA PHE A 23 32.79 3.05 -8.90
C PHE A 23 34.15 3.70 -8.67
N ASN A 24 34.54 4.66 -9.51
CA ASN A 24 35.76 5.45 -9.31
C ASN A 24 35.72 6.24 -7.99
N GLU A 25 34.59 6.89 -7.69
CA GLU A 25 34.40 7.60 -6.41
C GLU A 25 34.39 6.65 -5.21
N LEU A 26 33.83 5.44 -5.36
CA LEU A 26 33.85 4.41 -4.31
C LEU A 26 35.29 3.99 -3.98
N GLY A 27 36.14 3.83 -5.00
CA GLY A 27 37.55 3.48 -4.85
C GLY A 27 38.36 4.54 -4.09
N LYS A 28 37.97 5.82 -4.21
CA LYS A 28 38.59 6.96 -3.49
C LYS A 28 38.20 7.04 -2.01
N LYS A 29 37.24 6.21 -1.55
CA LYS A 29 36.67 6.23 -0.19
C LYS A 29 36.11 7.61 0.20
N ASP A 30 35.57 8.35 -0.77
CA ASP A 30 35.08 9.70 -0.51
C ASP A 30 33.80 9.67 0.34
N THR A 31 33.91 10.17 1.57
CA THR A 31 32.77 10.27 2.52
C THR A 31 31.75 11.32 2.12
N CYS A 32 32.07 12.22 1.17
CA CYS A 32 31.13 13.20 0.68
C CYS A 32 30.00 12.54 -0.13
N CYS A 33 30.32 11.47 -0.88
CA CYS A 33 29.40 10.77 -1.78
C CYS A 33 28.76 9.51 -1.18
N PHE A 34 29.37 8.91 -0.15
CA PHE A 34 28.89 7.67 0.45
C PHE A 34 28.67 7.78 1.96
N LYS A 35 27.70 7.03 2.49
CA LYS A 35 27.58 6.74 3.93
C LYS A 35 27.97 5.29 4.14
N SER A 36 28.86 5.01 5.10
CA SER A 36 29.21 3.63 5.45
C SER A 36 28.90 3.32 6.91
N PHE A 37 28.45 2.10 7.16
CA PHE A 37 28.18 1.58 8.50
C PHE A 37 28.35 0.06 8.50
N ASP A 38 28.54 -0.50 9.68
CA ASP A 38 28.74 -1.93 9.87
C ASP A 38 27.44 -2.61 10.29
N VAL A 39 27.24 -3.84 9.79
CA VAL A 39 26.07 -4.68 10.10
C VAL A 39 26.55 -6.07 10.51
N LEU A 40 26.01 -6.59 11.61
CA LEU A 40 26.30 -7.96 12.04
C LEU A 40 25.74 -8.96 11.03
N GLN A 41 26.60 -9.86 10.54
CA GLN A 41 26.21 -10.90 9.58
C GLN A 41 25.07 -11.79 10.12
N SER A 42 25.03 -12.01 11.44
CA SER A 42 23.95 -12.78 12.10
C SER A 42 22.56 -12.13 12.01
N GLY A 43 22.50 -10.82 11.72
CA GLY A 43 21.28 -10.05 11.49
C GLY A 43 20.73 -10.20 10.06
N LEU A 44 21.51 -10.70 9.11
CA LEU A 44 21.09 -10.91 7.72
C LEU A 44 20.33 -12.23 7.61
N LYS A 45 19.00 -12.16 7.65
CA LYS A 45 18.11 -13.33 7.59
C LYS A 45 17.74 -13.69 6.14
N ASP A 46 17.43 -14.97 5.89
CA ASP A 46 16.98 -15.45 4.58
C ASP A 46 15.67 -14.81 4.12
N LYS A 47 14.84 -14.34 5.06
CA LYS A 47 13.56 -13.65 4.78
C LYS A 47 13.73 -12.20 4.29
N GLY A 48 14.97 -11.72 4.20
CA GLY A 48 15.32 -10.39 3.70
C GLY A 48 16.35 -9.69 4.58
N TRP A 49 17.20 -8.88 3.94
CA TRP A 49 18.25 -8.12 4.61
C TRP A 49 17.76 -6.72 4.97
N MET A 50 17.88 -6.37 6.25
CA MET A 50 17.74 -4.99 6.73
C MET A 50 19.14 -4.38 6.82
N LEU A 51 19.48 -3.54 5.84
CA LEU A 51 20.78 -2.87 5.80
C LEU A 51 20.68 -1.54 6.53
N LEU A 52 20.65 -1.58 7.85
CA LEU A 52 20.46 -0.42 8.74
C LEU A 52 21.67 -0.25 9.65
N ASN A 53 21.97 1.00 10.03
CA ASN A 53 23.01 1.26 11.04
C ASN A 53 22.51 0.89 12.46
N GLU A 54 23.39 0.96 13.46
CA GLU A 54 23.06 0.55 14.84
C GLU A 54 21.86 1.30 15.43
N LYS A 55 21.76 2.62 15.22
CA LYS A 55 20.63 3.44 15.71
C LYS A 55 19.33 3.09 14.99
N GLU A 56 19.38 2.95 13.66
CA GLU A 56 18.22 2.53 12.87
C GLU A 56 17.73 1.14 13.27
N MET A 57 18.64 0.19 13.53
CA MET A 57 18.30 -1.13 14.05
C MET A 57 17.74 -1.10 15.47
N SER A 58 18.19 -0.17 16.33
CA SER A 58 17.64 0.02 17.68
C SER A 58 16.13 0.29 17.61
N ILE A 59 15.69 1.19 16.72
CA ILE A 59 14.28 1.50 16.49
C ILE A 59 13.49 0.24 16.13
N ILE A 60 13.99 -0.56 15.17
CA ILE A 60 13.31 -1.81 14.76
C ILE A 60 13.19 -2.77 15.94
N HIS A 61 14.26 -2.94 16.72
CA HIS A 61 14.23 -3.81 17.88
C HIS A 61 13.27 -3.33 18.97
N LYS A 62 13.11 -2.02 19.19
CA LYS A 62 12.13 -1.48 20.14
C LYS A 62 10.69 -1.81 19.73
N ILE A 63 10.38 -1.69 18.44
CA ILE A 63 9.07 -2.12 17.90
C ILE A 63 8.88 -3.62 18.10
N GLU A 64 9.83 -4.45 17.65
CA GLU A 64 9.69 -5.91 17.62
C GLU A 64 9.75 -6.58 19.01
N LYS A 65 10.39 -5.95 20.01
CA LYS A 65 10.39 -6.42 21.40
C LYS A 65 9.16 -6.00 22.19
N GLY A 66 8.41 -5.01 21.71
CA GLY A 66 7.19 -4.55 22.36
C GLY A 66 6.07 -5.61 22.35
N PRO A 67 4.93 -5.33 22.99
CA PRO A 67 3.75 -6.19 22.92
C PRO A 67 3.09 -6.06 21.53
N VAL A 68 3.70 -6.69 20.51
CA VAL A 68 3.29 -6.59 19.10
C VAL A 68 2.92 -7.94 18.50
N SER A 69 2.08 -7.90 17.45
CA SER A 69 1.69 -9.07 16.65
C SER A 69 1.79 -8.72 15.18
N SER A 70 2.10 -9.71 14.34
CA SER A 70 2.11 -9.51 12.90
C SER A 70 0.72 -9.16 12.39
N LEU A 71 0.64 -8.28 11.38
CA LEU A 71 -0.61 -8.02 10.66
C LEU A 71 -1.20 -9.29 10.07
N PHE A 72 -0.37 -10.27 9.68
CA PHE A 72 -0.84 -11.59 9.25
C PHE A 72 -1.74 -12.28 10.29
N ASN A 73 -1.43 -12.13 11.59
CA ASN A 73 -2.25 -12.71 12.65
C ASN A 73 -3.57 -11.95 12.84
N ILE A 74 -3.58 -10.65 12.59
CA ILE A 74 -4.70 -9.73 12.85
C ILE A 74 -5.65 -9.62 11.66
N CYS A 75 -5.11 -9.66 10.44
CA CYS A 75 -5.80 -9.34 9.21
C CYS A 75 -5.78 -10.48 8.20
N GLN A 76 -6.72 -10.45 7.27
CA GLN A 76 -6.70 -11.22 6.03
C GLN A 76 -6.69 -10.28 4.84
N SER A 77 -5.69 -10.43 3.95
CA SER A 77 -5.56 -9.60 2.75
C SER A 77 -6.21 -10.22 1.51
N PHE A 78 -6.56 -9.37 0.54
CA PHE A 78 -7.03 -9.76 -0.78
C PHE A 78 -6.54 -8.78 -1.86
N GLN A 79 -6.56 -9.20 -3.12
CA GLN A 79 -6.26 -8.37 -4.27
C GLN A 79 -7.53 -7.89 -4.96
N GLY A 80 -7.52 -6.67 -5.50
CA GLY A 80 -8.54 -6.15 -6.41
C GLY A 80 -8.75 -6.98 -7.67
N ILE A 81 -9.65 -6.50 -8.53
CA ILE A 81 -10.16 -7.21 -9.71
C ILE A 81 -9.20 -7.07 -10.90
N ILE A 82 -9.06 -8.17 -11.65
CA ILE A 82 -8.41 -8.14 -12.96
C ILE A 82 -9.50 -8.19 -14.02
N THR A 83 -9.73 -7.08 -14.72
CA THR A 83 -10.75 -6.97 -15.77
C THR A 83 -10.35 -7.76 -17.02
N GLY A 84 -9.06 -7.74 -17.37
CA GLY A 84 -8.50 -8.25 -18.63
C GLY A 84 -8.68 -7.30 -19.83
N CYS A 85 -9.54 -6.28 -19.70
CA CYS A 85 -9.71 -5.20 -20.66
C CYS A 85 -10.49 -4.05 -20.02
N ASP A 86 -9.82 -3.12 -19.33
CA ASP A 86 -10.49 -1.99 -18.65
C ASP A 86 -11.49 -1.26 -19.55
N ARG A 87 -11.15 -1.03 -20.84
CA ARG A 87 -12.02 -0.36 -21.81
C ARG A 87 -13.38 -1.03 -22.03
N ALA A 88 -13.50 -2.33 -21.73
CA ALA A 88 -14.75 -3.07 -21.90
C ALA A 88 -15.65 -3.05 -20.66
N PHE A 89 -15.07 -2.75 -19.49
CA PHE A 89 -15.74 -2.96 -18.20
C PHE A 89 -15.78 -1.71 -17.34
N VAL A 90 -14.87 -0.76 -17.52
CA VAL A 90 -14.77 0.46 -16.73
C VAL A 90 -15.32 1.63 -17.54
N ILE A 91 -16.40 2.22 -17.03
CA ILE A 91 -17.19 3.25 -17.71
C ILE A 91 -17.50 4.41 -16.75
N ASP A 92 -17.91 5.56 -17.27
CA ASP A 92 -18.50 6.63 -16.45
C ASP A 92 -20.03 6.67 -16.49
N GLU A 93 -20.61 7.56 -15.69
CA GLU A 93 -22.06 7.79 -15.61
C GLU A 93 -22.68 8.09 -16.98
N SER A 94 -22.00 8.89 -17.82
CA SER A 94 -22.51 9.27 -19.14
C SER A 94 -22.59 8.08 -20.09
N GLU A 95 -21.63 7.16 -20.02
CA GLU A 95 -21.66 5.91 -20.78
C GLU A 95 -22.75 4.97 -20.29
N ILE A 96 -23.01 4.90 -18.97
CA ILE A 96 -24.08 4.08 -18.43
C ILE A 96 -25.44 4.55 -18.96
N GLU A 97 -25.69 5.86 -18.93
CA GLU A 97 -26.94 6.44 -19.44
C GLU A 97 -27.08 6.27 -20.95
N LYS A 98 -26.02 6.62 -21.71
CA LYS A 98 -26.01 6.55 -23.17
C LYS A 98 -26.28 5.15 -23.71
N TYR A 99 -25.72 4.13 -23.05
CA TYR A 99 -25.86 2.74 -23.48
C TYR A 99 -26.95 1.98 -22.70
N GLY A 100 -27.62 2.62 -21.74
CA GLY A 100 -28.65 2.00 -20.92
C GLY A 100 -28.16 0.76 -20.17
N ILE A 101 -26.92 0.77 -19.66
CA ILE A 101 -26.35 -0.41 -19.00
C ILE A 101 -27.14 -0.73 -17.73
N GLU A 102 -27.46 -2.00 -17.55
CA GLU A 102 -28.24 -2.52 -16.44
C GLU A 102 -27.55 -2.21 -15.10
N ARG A 103 -28.25 -1.49 -14.21
CA ARG A 103 -27.65 -0.82 -13.03
C ARG A 103 -27.29 -1.79 -11.90
N ASP A 104 -27.95 -2.93 -11.80
CA ASP A 104 -27.75 -3.93 -10.74
C ASP A 104 -26.37 -4.62 -10.81
N ILE A 105 -25.70 -4.57 -11.97
CA ILE A 105 -24.33 -5.06 -12.16
C ILE A 105 -23.27 -3.94 -12.17
N ILE A 106 -23.67 -2.68 -11.94
CA ILE A 106 -22.74 -1.56 -11.84
C ILE A 106 -22.24 -1.42 -10.41
N ARG A 107 -20.94 -1.23 -10.24
CA ARG A 107 -20.32 -0.97 -8.93
C ARG A 107 -19.33 0.20 -9.01
N PRO A 108 -19.17 1.00 -7.93
CA PRO A 108 -18.18 2.07 -7.88
C PRO A 108 -16.77 1.52 -8.10
N TRP A 109 -16.00 2.15 -8.99
CA TRP A 109 -14.66 1.68 -9.37
C TRP A 109 -13.59 2.69 -9.00
N ILE A 110 -12.60 2.25 -8.23
CA ILE A 110 -11.45 3.06 -7.83
C ILE A 110 -10.14 2.49 -8.36
N LYS A 111 -9.18 3.38 -8.61
CA LYS A 111 -7.81 3.05 -8.98
C LYS A 111 -6.84 3.54 -7.92
N ASN A 112 -5.57 3.17 -8.01
CA ASN A 112 -4.52 3.58 -7.06
C ASN A 112 -4.50 5.10 -6.79
N SER A 113 -4.77 5.93 -7.81
CA SER A 113 -4.87 7.39 -7.71
C SER A 113 -6.02 7.91 -6.82
N SER A 114 -7.01 7.06 -6.56
CA SER A 114 -8.16 7.33 -5.68
C SER A 114 -7.81 7.14 -4.20
N ILE A 115 -6.71 6.47 -3.86
CA ILE A 115 -6.34 6.19 -2.47
C ILE A 115 -5.47 7.32 -1.91
N ASP A 116 -5.91 7.99 -0.85
CA ASP A 116 -5.06 8.85 -0.01
C ASP A 116 -4.88 8.21 1.37
N SER A 117 -3.97 8.74 2.19
CA SER A 117 -3.88 8.29 3.59
C SER A 117 -5.21 8.58 4.32
N PHE A 118 -5.68 7.56 5.04
CA PHE A 118 -6.92 7.48 5.81
C PHE A 118 -8.22 7.40 5.00
N LYS A 119 -8.31 7.96 3.80
CA LYS A 119 -9.58 8.05 3.04
C LYS A 119 -9.44 7.74 1.55
N VAL A 120 -10.53 7.25 0.98
CA VAL A 120 -10.68 7.02 -0.45
C VAL A 120 -11.40 8.21 -1.07
N LYS A 121 -10.91 8.69 -2.22
CA LYS A 121 -11.61 9.69 -3.01
C LYS A 121 -12.89 9.09 -3.61
N PRO A 122 -13.98 9.86 -3.72
CA PRO A 122 -15.19 9.40 -4.41
C PRO A 122 -14.87 8.84 -5.79
N ALA A 123 -15.53 7.74 -6.16
CA ALA A 123 -15.39 7.14 -7.48
C ALA A 123 -16.05 8.03 -8.54
N ASP A 124 -15.35 8.30 -9.62
CA ASP A 124 -15.83 8.98 -10.84
C ASP A 124 -16.07 8.00 -12.00
N LYS A 125 -15.71 6.73 -11.79
CA LYS A 125 -15.86 5.62 -12.72
C LYS A 125 -16.55 4.45 -12.03
N TYR A 126 -17.09 3.57 -12.85
CA TYR A 126 -17.81 2.39 -12.43
C TYR A 126 -17.34 1.17 -13.21
N ILE A 127 -17.51 0.01 -12.62
CA ILE A 127 -17.26 -1.27 -13.27
C ILE A 127 -18.59 -1.96 -13.59
N ILE A 128 -18.73 -2.44 -14.82
CA ILE A 128 -19.70 -3.47 -15.21
C ILE A 128 -19.20 -4.79 -14.62
N TYR A 129 -19.76 -5.20 -13.50
CA TYR A 129 -19.39 -6.41 -12.81
C TYR A 129 -20.04 -7.65 -13.43
N SER A 130 -19.61 -7.99 -14.64
CA SER A 130 -20.26 -8.98 -15.51
C SER A 130 -20.27 -10.42 -14.99
N ASP A 131 -19.54 -10.71 -13.91
CA ASP A 131 -19.63 -11.99 -13.20
C ASP A 131 -21.01 -12.19 -12.52
N PHE A 132 -21.82 -11.13 -12.37
CA PHE A 132 -23.20 -11.21 -11.89
C PHE A 132 -24.24 -11.57 -12.97
N ILE A 133 -23.84 -11.59 -14.23
CA ILE A 133 -24.74 -11.96 -15.34
C ILE A 133 -25.06 -13.45 -15.24
N SER A 134 -26.28 -13.77 -14.82
CA SER A 134 -26.81 -15.13 -14.76
C SER A 134 -27.35 -15.60 -16.12
N ASP A 135 -28.13 -14.74 -16.80
CA ASP A 135 -28.62 -14.94 -18.17
C ASP A 135 -28.28 -13.73 -19.05
N PRO A 136 -27.44 -13.88 -20.10
CA PRO A 136 -27.12 -12.82 -21.06
C PRO A 136 -28.33 -12.14 -21.72
N LYS A 137 -29.50 -12.80 -21.75
CA LYS A 137 -30.74 -12.22 -22.30
C LYS A 137 -31.32 -11.12 -21.41
N GLU A 138 -31.05 -11.14 -20.12
CA GLU A 138 -31.50 -10.09 -19.19
C GLU A 138 -30.55 -8.88 -19.19
N TYR A 139 -29.32 -9.06 -19.69
CA TYR A 139 -28.24 -8.07 -19.66
C TYR A 139 -27.76 -7.66 -21.07
N LYS A 140 -28.72 -7.43 -21.99
CA LYS A 140 -28.42 -7.21 -23.41
C LYS A 140 -27.54 -5.98 -23.65
N ASN A 141 -27.73 -4.91 -22.87
CA ASN A 141 -27.00 -3.66 -23.08
C ASN A 141 -25.55 -3.79 -22.61
N ALA A 142 -25.32 -4.38 -21.43
CA ALA A 142 -23.99 -4.74 -20.96
C ALA A 142 -23.26 -5.66 -21.94
N ILE A 143 -23.91 -6.75 -22.38
CA ILE A 143 -23.31 -7.71 -23.33
C ILE A 143 -22.99 -7.04 -24.67
N SER A 144 -23.88 -6.19 -25.18
CA SER A 144 -23.65 -5.42 -26.41
C SER A 144 -22.46 -4.46 -26.26
N HIS A 145 -22.39 -3.73 -25.14
CA HIS A 145 -21.27 -2.83 -24.85
C HIS A 145 -19.93 -3.58 -24.77
N ILE A 146 -19.86 -4.65 -23.96
CA ILE A 146 -18.65 -5.47 -23.80
C ILE A 146 -18.28 -6.13 -25.15
N GLY A 147 -19.29 -6.48 -25.96
CA GLY A 147 -19.18 -7.06 -27.30
C GLY A 147 -18.32 -6.27 -28.27
N LYS A 148 -18.21 -4.95 -28.11
CA LYS A 148 -17.30 -4.08 -28.89
C LYS A 148 -15.83 -4.52 -28.78
N TYR A 149 -15.48 -5.26 -27.74
CA TYR A 149 -14.13 -5.74 -27.45
C TYR A 149 -13.99 -7.26 -27.55
N ARG A 150 -15.00 -7.97 -28.09
CA ARG A 150 -15.09 -9.43 -28.08
C ARG A 150 -13.84 -10.15 -28.61
N ALA A 151 -13.30 -9.70 -29.75
CA ALA A 151 -12.09 -10.30 -30.34
C ALA A 151 -10.90 -10.32 -29.37
N ARG A 152 -10.69 -9.23 -28.62
CA ARG A 152 -9.65 -9.17 -27.58
C ARG A 152 -9.97 -10.08 -26.40
N LEU A 153 -11.23 -10.11 -25.98
CA LEU A 153 -11.68 -10.85 -24.80
C LEU A 153 -11.64 -12.37 -25.00
N GLU A 154 -12.01 -12.86 -26.19
CA GLU A 154 -11.88 -14.26 -26.59
C GLU A 154 -10.41 -14.70 -26.69
N GLY A 155 -9.51 -13.74 -26.94
CA GLY A 155 -8.06 -13.94 -26.93
C GLY A 155 -7.47 -14.30 -25.56
N ARG A 156 -8.18 -14.03 -24.45
CA ARG A 156 -7.71 -14.28 -23.08
C ARG A 156 -7.52 -15.78 -22.83
N ARG A 157 -6.48 -16.14 -22.07
CA ARG A 157 -6.13 -17.53 -21.76
C ARG A 157 -7.31 -18.31 -21.17
N GLU A 158 -8.02 -17.69 -20.23
CA GLU A 158 -9.15 -18.28 -19.51
C GLU A 158 -10.35 -18.55 -20.42
N CYS A 159 -10.59 -17.66 -21.39
CA CYS A 159 -11.63 -17.83 -22.41
C CYS A 159 -11.26 -18.94 -23.41
N LYS A 160 -10.02 -18.98 -23.91
CA LYS A 160 -9.53 -20.07 -24.78
C LYS A 160 -9.62 -21.44 -24.13
N ARG A 161 -9.46 -21.51 -22.80
CA ARG A 161 -9.58 -22.75 -22.01
C ARG A 161 -11.02 -23.11 -21.64
N GLY A 162 -12.02 -22.29 -21.99
CA GLY A 162 -13.42 -22.51 -21.63
C GLY A 162 -13.73 -22.31 -20.14
N THR A 163 -12.80 -21.78 -19.35
CA THR A 163 -12.96 -21.56 -17.90
C THR A 163 -13.73 -20.28 -17.56
N ARG A 164 -13.83 -19.36 -18.52
CA ARG A 164 -14.56 -18.09 -18.41
C ARG A 164 -15.21 -17.76 -19.74
N LEU A 165 -16.42 -17.22 -19.69
CA LEU A 165 -17.08 -16.68 -20.88
C LEU A 165 -16.40 -15.38 -21.31
N TRP A 166 -16.46 -15.06 -22.60
CA TRP A 166 -15.74 -13.90 -23.16
C TRP A 166 -16.18 -12.58 -22.53
N TYR A 167 -17.44 -12.46 -22.10
CA TYR A 167 -17.97 -11.25 -21.46
C TYR A 167 -17.71 -11.19 -19.95
N GLN A 168 -17.21 -12.26 -19.32
CA GLN A 168 -16.92 -12.25 -17.88
C GLN A 168 -15.61 -11.50 -17.58
N LEU A 169 -15.46 -11.03 -16.34
CA LEU A 169 -14.20 -10.46 -15.87
C LEU A 169 -13.12 -11.55 -15.93
N GLN A 170 -11.87 -11.16 -16.18
CA GLN A 170 -10.79 -12.14 -16.24
C GLN A 170 -10.65 -12.83 -14.88
N TRP A 171 -10.39 -12.06 -13.82
CA TRP A 171 -10.47 -12.52 -12.44
C TRP A 171 -11.30 -11.55 -11.60
N GLY A 172 -12.60 -11.80 -11.53
CA GLY A 172 -13.49 -11.23 -10.51
C GLY A 172 -13.15 -11.74 -9.10
N ARG A 173 -13.85 -11.20 -8.11
CA ARG A 173 -13.80 -11.59 -6.69
C ARG A 173 -15.20 -11.73 -6.10
N LYS A 174 -15.30 -12.18 -4.85
CA LYS A 174 -16.59 -12.16 -4.14
C LYS A 174 -16.94 -10.71 -3.76
N SER A 175 -18.18 -10.30 -3.99
CA SER A 175 -18.66 -8.92 -3.76
C SER A 175 -18.49 -8.46 -2.32
N ASN A 176 -18.67 -9.38 -1.37
CA ASN A 176 -18.51 -9.12 0.05
C ASN A 176 -17.11 -8.62 0.44
N LEU A 177 -16.08 -8.91 -0.37
CA LEU A 177 -14.73 -8.36 -0.20
C LEU A 177 -14.67 -6.85 -0.52
N PHE A 178 -15.67 -6.30 -1.18
CA PHE A 178 -15.74 -4.87 -1.49
C PHE A 178 -16.82 -4.17 -0.68
N GLU A 179 -17.95 -4.83 -0.48
CA GLU A 179 -19.11 -4.26 0.22
C GLU A 179 -18.89 -4.14 1.73
N SER A 180 -18.00 -4.95 2.32
CA SER A 180 -17.67 -4.88 3.75
C SER A 180 -16.65 -3.78 4.07
N LYS A 181 -16.70 -3.25 5.30
CA LYS A 181 -15.69 -2.33 5.86
C LYS A 181 -14.30 -2.98 5.77
N LYS A 182 -13.32 -2.26 5.22
CA LYS A 182 -11.96 -2.77 4.95
C LYS A 182 -10.93 -1.66 4.89
N ILE A 183 -9.66 -2.01 5.09
CA ILE A 183 -8.54 -1.13 4.76
C ILE A 183 -8.07 -1.46 3.35
N ILE A 184 -7.90 -0.47 2.48
CA ILE A 184 -7.27 -0.62 1.17
C ILE A 184 -5.97 0.15 1.08
N PHE A 185 -5.06 -0.33 0.23
CA PHE A 185 -3.76 0.29 0.01
C PHE A 185 -3.23 -0.04 -1.40
N PRO A 186 -2.45 0.87 -2.00
CA PRO A 186 -1.90 0.69 -3.33
C PRO A 186 -0.79 -0.37 -3.34
N TYR A 187 -0.63 -1.08 -4.46
CA TYR A 187 0.48 -2.02 -4.68
C TYR A 187 1.84 -1.32 -4.68
N LYS A 188 1.91 -0.14 -5.30
CA LYS A 188 3.13 0.65 -5.40
C LYS A 188 2.84 2.07 -4.94
N SER A 189 3.67 2.56 -4.03
CA SER A 189 3.52 3.90 -3.46
C SER A 189 4.85 4.43 -2.95
N SER A 190 5.05 5.75 -2.99
CA SER A 190 6.22 6.40 -2.41
C SER A 190 6.13 6.55 -0.89
N ARG A 191 4.90 6.53 -0.35
CA ARG A 191 4.57 6.69 1.07
C ARG A 191 3.45 5.75 1.49
N SER A 192 3.24 5.59 2.80
CA SER A 192 2.10 4.85 3.35
C SER A 192 0.79 5.54 2.98
N ARG A 193 -0.11 4.81 2.31
CA ARG A 193 -1.45 5.27 1.93
C ARG A 193 -2.47 4.17 2.20
N PHE A 194 -2.75 3.96 3.47
CA PHE A 194 -3.80 3.04 3.92
C PHE A 194 -5.08 3.84 4.15
N ALA A 195 -6.18 3.41 3.56
CA ALA A 195 -7.47 4.09 3.63
C ALA A 195 -8.58 3.18 4.12
N LEU A 196 -9.53 3.73 4.88
CA LEU A 196 -10.78 3.04 5.19
C LEU A 196 -11.70 3.10 3.98
N ASP A 197 -12.29 1.96 3.61
CA ASP A 197 -13.25 1.87 2.53
C ASP A 197 -14.42 0.94 2.89
N CYS A 198 -15.58 1.23 2.33
CA CYS A 198 -16.77 0.39 2.42
C CYS A 198 -17.59 0.60 1.15
N GLY A 199 -17.63 -0.40 0.26
CA GLY A 199 -18.43 -0.38 -0.96
C GLY A 199 -17.69 -0.17 -2.28
N SER A 200 -16.42 0.26 -2.27
CA SER A 200 -15.67 0.47 -3.52
C SER A 200 -15.08 -0.84 -4.05
N TYR A 201 -15.21 -1.05 -5.36
CA TYR A 201 -14.52 -2.08 -6.13
C TYR A 201 -13.25 -1.48 -6.72
N CYS A 202 -12.17 -2.26 -6.81
CA CYS A 202 -10.87 -1.70 -7.14
C CYS A 202 -10.06 -2.53 -8.14
N SER A 203 -9.14 -1.86 -8.83
CA SER A 203 -8.19 -2.46 -9.77
C SER A 203 -7.17 -3.37 -9.10
N ALA A 204 -6.54 -4.23 -9.91
CA ALA A 204 -5.58 -5.24 -9.47
C ALA A 204 -4.32 -4.69 -8.76
N ASP A 205 -4.03 -3.41 -8.95
CA ASP A 205 -2.94 -2.67 -8.30
C ASP A 205 -3.37 -2.03 -6.97
N ILE A 206 -4.54 -2.41 -6.46
CA ILE A 206 -5.00 -2.14 -5.09
C ILE A 206 -5.17 -3.46 -4.37
N TYR A 207 -4.69 -3.50 -3.14
CA TYR A 207 -4.95 -4.58 -2.19
C TYR A 207 -5.82 -4.07 -1.07
N GLY A 208 -6.51 -5.00 -0.40
CA GLY A 208 -7.26 -4.69 0.80
C GLY A 208 -7.03 -5.71 1.89
N MET A 209 -7.44 -5.37 3.11
CA MET A 209 -7.39 -6.24 4.27
C MET A 209 -8.60 -6.04 5.19
N PHE A 210 -9.05 -7.13 5.80
CA PHE A 210 -10.07 -7.14 6.86
C PHE A 210 -9.43 -7.54 8.17
N ILE A 211 -9.91 -6.96 9.25
CA ILE A 211 -9.61 -7.45 10.60
C ILE A 211 -10.36 -8.78 10.81
N LYS A 212 -9.67 -9.80 11.32
CA LYS A 212 -10.29 -11.11 11.62
C LYS A 212 -11.30 -10.96 12.75
N ARG A 213 -12.36 -11.77 12.73
CA ARG A 213 -13.54 -11.66 13.61
C ARG A 213 -13.22 -11.57 15.10
N ASP A 214 -12.22 -12.31 15.58
CA ASP A 214 -11.89 -12.41 17.00
C ASP A 214 -10.79 -11.43 17.44
N CYS A 215 -10.39 -10.51 16.56
CA CYS A 215 -9.40 -9.50 16.90
C CYS A 215 -10.09 -8.26 17.49
N PRO A 216 -9.73 -7.82 18.72
CA PRO A 216 -10.39 -6.70 19.38
C PRO A 216 -9.96 -5.32 18.85
N MET A 217 -9.16 -5.25 17.78
CA MET A 217 -8.67 -3.99 17.21
C MET A 217 -9.70 -3.33 16.29
N SER A 218 -9.79 -2.01 16.38
CA SER A 218 -10.51 -1.18 15.42
C SER A 218 -9.71 -0.94 14.14
N TYR A 219 -10.43 -0.66 13.05
CA TYR A 219 -9.83 -0.25 11.78
C TYR A 219 -9.14 1.11 11.91
N GLU A 220 -9.72 1.99 12.72
CA GLU A 220 -9.26 3.33 13.02
C GLU A 220 -7.88 3.30 13.71
N PHE A 221 -7.70 2.39 14.69
CA PHE A 221 -6.40 2.17 15.32
C PHE A 221 -5.34 1.75 14.29
N LEU A 222 -5.63 0.71 13.51
CA LEU A 222 -4.70 0.22 12.48
C LEU A 222 -4.38 1.30 11.45
N LEU A 223 -5.34 2.12 11.06
CA LEU A 223 -5.08 3.24 10.15
C LEU A 223 -4.14 4.28 10.73
N GLY A 224 -4.29 4.60 12.03
CA GLY A 224 -3.37 5.49 12.74
C GLY A 224 -1.96 4.93 12.75
N VAL A 225 -1.81 3.66 13.14
CA VAL A 225 -0.52 2.97 13.17
C VAL A 225 0.11 2.92 11.78
N LEU A 226 -0.59 2.40 10.77
CA LEU A 226 -0.02 2.12 9.44
C LEU A 226 0.32 3.37 8.61
N ASN A 227 -0.34 4.50 8.89
CA ASN A 227 -0.03 5.78 8.24
C ASN A 227 0.91 6.66 9.09
N SER A 228 1.43 6.18 10.22
CA SER A 228 2.42 6.90 11.04
C SER A 228 3.80 6.94 10.39
N SER A 229 4.58 7.96 10.75
CA SER A 229 5.97 8.12 10.32
C SER A 229 6.84 6.96 10.81
N LEU A 230 6.58 6.47 12.03
CA LEU A 230 7.28 5.30 12.60
C LEU A 230 7.08 4.04 11.75
N TYR A 231 5.82 3.75 11.37
CA TYR A 231 5.52 2.53 10.61
C TYR A 231 5.89 2.64 9.14
N GLU A 232 5.87 3.85 8.57
CA GLU A 232 6.45 4.07 7.25
C GLU A 232 7.97 3.82 7.26
N PHE A 233 8.69 4.34 8.28
CA PHE A 233 10.11 4.05 8.48
C PHE A 233 10.36 2.55 8.63
N TYR A 234 9.58 1.88 9.48
CA TYR A 234 9.71 0.44 9.73
C TYR A 234 9.46 -0.36 8.44
N PHE A 235 8.35 -0.10 7.74
CA PHE A 235 8.02 -0.80 6.50
C PHE A 235 9.11 -0.64 5.45
N LYS A 236 9.56 0.59 5.20
CA LYS A 236 10.61 0.90 4.21
C LYS A 236 11.98 0.30 4.57
N SER A 237 12.17 -0.16 5.82
CA SER A 237 13.43 -0.78 6.26
C SER A 237 13.64 -2.19 5.69
N PHE A 238 12.56 -2.88 5.30
CA PHE A 238 12.60 -4.21 4.70
C PHE A 238 11.77 -4.35 3.41
N ALA A 239 10.98 -3.35 3.04
CA ALA A 239 10.23 -3.36 1.79
C ALA A 239 11.15 -3.24 0.56
N LYS A 240 10.73 -3.87 -0.54
CA LYS A 240 11.46 -3.76 -1.81
C LYS A 240 11.28 -2.35 -2.38
N LYS A 241 12.40 -1.63 -2.51
CA LYS A 241 12.45 -0.35 -3.22
C LYS A 241 12.44 -0.57 -4.74
N LEU A 242 11.68 0.23 -5.47
CA LEU A 242 11.47 0.18 -6.91
C LEU A 242 11.88 1.52 -7.52
N GLY A 243 13.08 1.58 -8.08
CA GLY A 243 13.64 2.84 -8.57
C GLY A 243 13.87 3.85 -7.44
N ASP A 244 13.61 5.12 -7.72
CA ASP A 244 14.04 6.22 -6.86
C ASP A 244 13.23 6.35 -5.57
N GLU A 245 11.90 6.36 -5.63
CA GLU A 245 11.06 6.70 -4.48
C GLU A 245 9.92 5.70 -4.24
N LEU A 246 9.63 4.80 -5.19
CA LEU A 246 8.52 3.87 -5.04
C LEU A 246 8.92 2.65 -4.21
N TYR A 247 7.99 2.17 -3.39
CA TYR A 247 8.11 0.94 -2.64
C TYR A 247 7.02 -0.03 -3.05
N ASP A 248 7.35 -1.32 -2.97
CA ASP A 248 6.44 -2.42 -3.21
C ASP A 248 5.67 -2.77 -1.91
N TYR A 249 4.38 -2.44 -1.89
CA TYR A 249 3.42 -2.74 -0.82
C TYR A 249 2.71 -4.07 -1.07
N TYR A 250 3.39 -5.08 -1.63
CA TYR A 250 2.82 -6.41 -1.79
C TYR A 250 2.29 -6.97 -0.46
N PRO A 251 1.11 -7.63 -0.43
CA PRO A 251 0.48 -8.05 0.82
C PRO A 251 1.36 -8.91 1.70
N ASN A 252 2.14 -9.85 1.14
CA ASN A 252 3.02 -10.70 1.95
C ASN A 252 4.07 -9.89 2.72
N THR A 253 4.51 -8.76 2.18
CA THR A 253 5.45 -7.85 2.83
C THR A 253 4.73 -6.99 3.87
N VAL A 254 3.58 -6.40 3.52
CA VAL A 254 2.77 -5.60 4.45
C VAL A 254 2.34 -6.43 5.67
N MET A 255 1.88 -7.66 5.45
CA MET A 255 1.41 -8.57 6.50
C MET A 255 2.51 -8.98 7.50
N ARG A 256 3.79 -8.72 7.20
CA ARG A 256 4.92 -8.93 8.15
C ARG A 256 5.04 -7.83 9.19
N LEU A 257 4.43 -6.66 8.99
CA LEU A 257 4.50 -5.57 9.96
C LEU A 257 4.01 -6.05 11.32
N MET A 258 4.85 -5.86 12.33
CA MET A 258 4.50 -6.07 13.73
C MET A 258 3.82 -4.82 14.26
N VAL A 259 2.53 -4.90 14.59
CA VAL A 259 1.71 -3.79 15.11
C VAL A 259 1.36 -4.02 16.58
N PRO A 260 1.05 -2.98 17.38
CA PRO A 260 0.73 -3.15 18.80
C PRO A 260 -0.47 -4.09 18.99
N CYS A 261 -0.35 -5.02 19.93
CA CYS A 261 -1.42 -6.01 20.23
C CYS A 261 -2.62 -5.39 20.94
N LYS A 262 -2.40 -4.29 21.66
CA LYS A 262 -3.43 -3.58 22.41
C LYS A 262 -3.74 -2.27 21.71
N GLU A 263 -5.03 -2.03 21.50
CA GLU A 263 -5.51 -0.77 20.96
C GLU A 263 -5.28 0.37 21.97
N ASP A 264 -4.66 1.45 21.50
CA ASP A 264 -4.73 2.75 22.16
C ASP A 264 -5.92 3.51 21.59
N GLY A 265 -7.00 3.61 22.37
CA GLY A 265 -8.22 4.30 21.96
C GLY A 265 -8.01 5.77 21.60
N SER A 266 -6.93 6.41 22.08
CA SER A 266 -6.56 7.77 21.69
C SER A 266 -6.14 7.81 20.22
N ILE A 267 -5.30 6.87 19.78
CA ILE A 267 -4.90 6.76 18.36
C ILE A 267 -6.12 6.52 17.47
N SER A 268 -7.04 5.64 17.88
CA SER A 268 -8.30 5.38 17.16
C SER A 268 -9.17 6.64 17.04
N ASN A 269 -9.29 7.41 18.13
CA ASN A 269 -10.04 8.66 18.15
C ASN A 269 -9.41 9.73 17.26
N ILE A 270 -8.07 9.85 17.27
CA ILE A 270 -7.35 10.80 16.43
C ILE A 270 -7.47 10.41 14.96
N ALA A 271 -7.28 9.13 14.61
CA ALA A 271 -7.47 8.62 13.26
C ALA A 271 -8.90 8.89 12.74
N SER A 272 -9.90 8.75 13.60
CA SER A 272 -11.30 9.09 13.30
C SER A 272 -11.49 10.58 12.98
N ARG A 273 -10.76 11.47 13.66
CA ARG A 273 -10.76 12.91 13.36
C ARG A 273 -10.06 13.22 12.05
N ILE A 274 -8.92 12.57 11.78
CA ILE A 274 -8.17 12.71 10.51
C ILE A 274 -9.05 12.42 9.30
N MET A 275 -9.87 11.36 9.38
CA MET A 275 -10.78 11.00 8.28
C MET A 275 -11.82 12.09 7.96
N LYS A 276 -12.12 12.98 8.92
CA LYS A 276 -13.13 14.04 8.80
C LYS A 276 -12.53 15.42 8.52
N CYS A 277 -11.21 15.61 8.63
CA CYS A 277 -10.56 16.90 8.44
C CYS A 277 -9.71 16.95 7.16
N SER A 278 -9.19 18.14 6.88
CA SER A 278 -8.30 18.44 5.74
C SER A 278 -7.29 19.51 6.13
N GLY A 279 -6.20 19.63 5.36
CA GLY A 279 -5.19 20.67 5.58
C GLY A 279 -4.39 20.51 6.88
N ASP A 280 -4.11 21.63 7.55
CA ASP A 280 -3.20 21.70 8.70
C ASP A 280 -3.65 20.86 9.90
N ASP A 281 -4.96 20.74 10.11
CA ASP A 281 -5.52 19.87 11.16
C ASP A 281 -5.11 18.40 10.97
N LYS A 282 -5.09 17.92 9.72
CA LYS A 282 -4.65 16.55 9.42
C LYS A 282 -3.19 16.35 9.82
N LEU A 283 -2.32 17.31 9.50
CA LEU A 283 -0.89 17.23 9.85
C LEU A 283 -0.69 17.25 11.37
N LYS A 284 -1.40 18.13 12.08
CA LYS A 284 -1.37 18.20 13.54
C LYS A 284 -1.75 16.86 14.18
N TYR A 285 -2.86 16.26 13.75
CA TYR A 285 -3.32 14.98 14.29
C TYR A 285 -2.38 13.82 13.93
N MET A 286 -1.77 13.83 12.73
CA MET A 286 -0.76 12.83 12.38
C MET A 286 0.46 12.92 13.30
N ASN A 287 0.93 14.13 13.59
CA ASN A 287 2.05 14.32 14.52
C ASN A 287 1.68 13.87 15.95
N GLU A 288 0.42 14.05 16.38
CA GLU A 288 -0.05 13.53 17.68
C GLU A 288 -0.02 11.99 17.74
N ILE A 289 -0.40 11.31 16.65
CA ILE A 289 -0.26 9.85 16.54
C ILE A 289 1.22 9.45 16.59
N ASP A 290 2.08 10.15 15.86
CA ASP A 290 3.52 9.90 15.84
C ASP A 290 4.12 10.01 17.25
N THR A 291 3.85 11.09 17.98
CA THR A 291 4.29 11.26 19.38
C THR A 291 3.85 10.11 20.27
N ARG A 292 2.58 9.69 20.18
CA ARG A 292 2.07 8.56 20.99
C ARG A 292 2.76 7.25 20.67
N LEU A 293 3.09 7.01 19.41
CA LEU A 293 3.82 5.80 19.01
C LEU A 293 5.29 5.86 19.43
N TYR A 294 5.91 7.03 19.38
CA TYR A 294 7.26 7.23 19.91
C TYR A 294 7.32 6.93 21.40
N ASP A 295 6.36 7.46 22.17
CA ASP A 295 6.23 7.18 23.61
C ASP A 295 5.93 5.69 23.86
N MET A 296 5.04 5.07 23.08
CA MET A 296 4.66 3.66 23.23
C MET A 296 5.84 2.69 23.08
N PHE A 297 6.83 3.05 22.27
CA PHE A 297 8.02 2.23 22.01
C PHE A 297 9.28 2.79 22.69
N ASP A 298 9.14 3.74 23.61
CA ASP A 298 10.23 4.37 24.36
C ASP A 298 11.35 4.91 23.44
N LEU A 299 10.99 5.57 22.33
CA LEU A 299 11.98 6.13 21.41
C LEU A 299 12.64 7.39 21.97
N ASP A 300 13.95 7.49 21.83
CA ASP A 300 14.69 8.69 22.26
C ASP A 300 14.69 9.79 21.19
N THR A 301 15.08 11.00 21.58
CA THR A 301 15.13 12.16 20.68
C THR A 301 15.96 11.89 19.41
N SER A 302 17.09 11.17 19.54
CA SER A 302 17.97 10.91 18.39
C SER A 302 17.38 9.87 17.43
N GLU A 303 16.60 8.92 17.94
CA GLU A 303 15.83 7.96 17.14
C GLU A 303 14.67 8.66 16.42
N ILE A 304 13.95 9.56 17.11
CA ILE A 304 12.87 10.37 16.53
C ILE A 304 13.41 11.25 15.40
N GLU A 305 14.57 11.89 15.59
CA GLU A 305 15.23 12.69 14.55
C GLU A 305 15.57 11.87 13.29
N ILE A 306 15.96 10.61 13.43
CA ILE A 306 16.21 9.71 12.29
C ILE A 306 14.92 9.46 11.50
N ILE A 307 13.81 9.22 12.19
CA ILE A 307 12.50 8.95 11.56
C ILE A 307 12.00 10.21 10.84
N GLU A 308 11.96 11.35 11.54
CA GLU A 308 11.47 12.62 10.99
C GLU A 308 12.42 13.19 9.91
N GLY A 309 13.71 12.91 10.00
CA GLY A 309 14.69 13.28 8.97
C GLY A 309 14.38 12.62 7.63
N ARG A 310 14.08 11.30 7.63
CA ARG A 310 13.67 10.59 6.41
C ARG A 310 12.34 11.09 5.84
N LYS A 311 11.39 11.43 6.70
CA LYS A 311 10.10 12.03 6.30
C LYS A 311 10.31 13.34 5.53
N LYS A 312 11.22 14.21 5.99
CA LYS A 312 11.54 15.47 5.31
C LYS A 312 12.21 15.26 3.96
N ASP A 313 13.14 14.32 3.86
CA ASP A 313 13.80 13.98 2.59
C ASP A 313 12.77 13.52 1.54
N ASP A 314 11.82 12.68 1.97
CA ASP A 314 10.75 12.18 1.09
C ASP A 314 9.77 13.30 0.67
N ILE A 315 9.48 14.29 1.53
CA ILE A 315 8.62 15.44 1.19
C ILE A 315 9.29 16.40 0.20
N HIS A 316 10.55 16.78 0.42
CA HIS A 316 11.26 17.74 -0.45
C HIS A 316 11.44 17.22 -1.87
N ARG A 317 11.50 15.89 -2.05
CA ARG A 317 11.57 15.26 -3.38
C ARG A 317 10.24 15.25 -4.13
N ASN A 318 9.10 15.20 -3.42
CA ASN A 318 7.77 15.22 -4.05
C ASN A 318 7.35 16.60 -4.59
N ILE A 319 8.01 17.69 -4.18
CA ILE A 319 7.73 19.06 -4.64
C ILE A 319 8.53 19.39 -5.94
N ARG A 320 9.53 18.58 -6.29
CA ARG A 320 10.40 18.78 -7.46
C ARG A 320 9.96 18.02 -8.74
N LEU A 321 8.74 17.48 -8.76
CA LEU A 321 8.11 16.82 -9.92
C LEU A 321 6.85 17.58 -10.35
#